data_AF-A0A919FIN8-F1
#
_entry.id   AF-A0A919FIN8-F1
#
_cell.length_a   1.000
_cell.length_b   1.000
_cell.length_c   1.000
_cell.angle_alpha   90.00
_cell.angle_beta   90.00
_cell.angle_gamma   90.00
#
_symmetry.space_group_name_H-M   'P 1'
#
loop_
_entity.id
_entity.type
_entity.pdbx_description
1 polymer ?
#
loop_
_entity_poly.entity_id
_entity_poly.type
_entity_poly.pdbx_seq_one_letter_code
_entity_poly.pdbx_strand_id
1 'polypeptide(L)'
;MRPDRRRPWLGTVEMRTYLSVDREFVPIEEAPVPKHWSGYEGGAVQLVINGRSIIRPESWDDIEPLWMLLAGLVTAIGKGASYATASFPDQPIPVGIALQADDLVVVVCGRGQHRRRAVADKRTFFEAFCRAGIDAFDQFERLGGGQHAALARQSLVECLDDLYQGEWPNLRTTPCIGVEKAAAAEREAKAFFGVQRLSW
;
A
#
# COMPACT_ATOMS: atom_id res chain seq x y z
N MET A 1 22.34 11.48 28.25
CA MET A 1 21.16 11.20 27.40
C MET A 1 21.22 12.15 26.22
N ARG A 2 21.50 11.66 25.00
CA ARG A 2 21.44 12.51 23.79
C ARG A 2 19.97 12.71 23.44
N PRO A 3 19.53 13.92 23.04
CA PRO A 3 18.17 14.13 22.57
C PRO A 3 17.93 13.26 21.34
N ASP A 4 16.86 12.48 21.40
CA ASP A 4 16.35 11.64 20.33
C ASP A 4 16.08 12.51 19.10
N ARG A 5 16.91 12.35 18.06
CA ARG A 5 16.75 13.01 16.75
C ARG A 5 15.65 12.29 15.96
N ARG A 6 14.42 12.23 16.48
CA ARG A 6 13.28 11.79 15.66
C ARG A 6 13.10 12.78 14.54
N ARG A 7 13.24 12.31 13.30
CA ARG A 7 13.09 13.08 12.06
C ARG A 7 11.64 13.61 12.01
N PRO A 8 11.38 14.89 12.36
CA PRO A 8 10.00 15.39 12.53
C PRO A 8 9.20 15.43 11.22
N TRP A 9 9.88 15.23 10.08
CA TRP A 9 9.35 15.28 8.72
C TRP A 9 9.07 13.90 8.11
N LEU A 10 9.24 12.80 8.85
CA LEU A 10 8.72 11.48 8.41
C LEU A 10 7.24 11.27 8.76
N GLY A 11 6.64 12.25 9.45
CA GLY A 11 5.24 12.69 9.47
C GLY A 11 4.13 11.65 9.43
N THR A 12 2.97 12.04 8.90
CA THR A 12 1.71 11.29 8.97
C THR A 12 1.50 10.42 7.73
N VAL A 13 0.89 9.25 7.94
CA VAL A 13 0.38 8.39 6.86
C VAL A 13 -1.10 8.19 7.13
N GLU A 14 -1.93 8.59 6.16
CA GLU A 14 -3.38 8.48 6.22
C GLU A 14 -3.87 7.73 4.99
N MET A 15 -4.72 6.73 5.21
CA MET A 15 -5.29 5.93 4.14
C MET A 15 -6.79 5.77 4.38
N ARG A 16 -7.58 5.99 3.33
CA ARG A 16 -9.06 5.97 3.39
C ARG A 16 -9.63 5.23 2.19
N THR A 17 -10.78 4.60 2.40
CA THR A 17 -11.50 3.86 1.37
C THR A 17 -12.82 4.55 1.09
N TYR A 18 -13.15 4.68 -0.18
CA TYR A 18 -14.40 5.27 -0.66
C TYR A 18 -15.11 4.28 -1.55
N LEU A 19 -16.43 4.21 -1.43
CA LEU A 19 -17.32 3.47 -2.32
C LEU A 19 -18.01 4.45 -3.28
N SER A 20 -18.19 4.05 -4.52
CA SER A 20 -19.00 4.79 -5.49
C SER A 20 -20.48 4.49 -5.27
N VAL A 21 -21.22 5.43 -4.69
CA VAL A 21 -22.67 5.36 -4.48
C VAL A 21 -23.31 6.44 -5.32
N ASP A 22 -24.22 6.06 -6.25
CA ASP A 22 -24.90 7.01 -7.15
C ASP A 22 -23.95 7.99 -7.89
N ARG A 23 -22.75 7.50 -8.24
CA ARG A 23 -21.64 8.25 -8.90
C ARG A 23 -20.91 9.25 -7.99
N GLU A 24 -21.12 9.21 -6.69
CA GLU A 24 -20.37 9.96 -5.70
C GLU A 24 -19.47 9.03 -4.87
N PHE A 25 -18.30 9.53 -4.47
CA PHE A 25 -17.40 8.80 -3.59
C PHE A 25 -17.74 9.10 -2.13
N VAL A 26 -18.31 8.11 -1.46
CA VAL A 26 -18.67 8.19 -0.05
C VAL A 26 -17.66 7.39 0.77
N PRO A 27 -17.21 7.87 1.95
CA PRO A 27 -16.40 7.06 2.87
C PRO A 27 -17.07 5.71 3.12
N ILE A 28 -16.30 4.62 3.07
CA ILE A 28 -16.89 3.27 3.12
C ILE A 28 -17.63 2.98 4.43
N GLU A 29 -17.25 3.66 5.51
CA GLU A 29 -17.88 3.57 6.82
C GLU A 29 -19.29 4.17 6.82
N GLU A 30 -19.52 5.16 5.94
CA GLU A 30 -20.80 5.85 5.75
C GLU A 30 -21.62 5.24 4.60
N ALA A 31 -21.03 4.32 3.83
CA ALA A 31 -21.70 3.71 2.69
C ALA A 31 -22.91 2.86 3.14
N PRO A 32 -24.09 3.05 2.51
CA PRO A 32 -25.25 2.20 2.76
C PRO A 32 -24.98 0.78 2.30
N VAL A 33 -25.62 -0.20 2.96
CA VAL A 33 -25.56 -1.59 2.50
C VAL A 33 -26.22 -1.69 1.12
N PRO A 34 -25.49 -2.12 0.07
CA PRO A 34 -26.07 -2.23 -1.25
C PRO A 34 -27.10 -3.37 -1.30
N LYS A 35 -28.06 -3.28 -2.22
CA LYS A 35 -29.02 -4.37 -2.44
C LYS A 35 -28.32 -5.65 -2.92
N HIS A 36 -27.26 -5.49 -3.71
CA HIS A 36 -26.41 -6.55 -4.21
C HIS A 36 -24.96 -6.05 -4.21
N TRP A 37 -24.05 -6.79 -3.58
CA TRP A 37 -22.62 -6.55 -3.70
C TRP A 37 -22.08 -7.29 -4.93
N SER A 38 -21.48 -6.57 -5.86
CA SER A 38 -20.68 -7.16 -6.92
C SER A 38 -19.21 -7.18 -6.49
N GLY A 39 -18.44 -8.20 -6.88
CA GLY A 39 -16.98 -8.19 -6.65
C GLY A 39 -16.24 -7.07 -7.40
N TYR A 40 -16.97 -6.22 -8.12
CA TYR A 40 -16.51 -5.13 -8.97
C TYR A 40 -17.20 -3.82 -8.55
N GLU A 41 -17.46 -3.67 -7.25
CA GLU A 41 -17.96 -2.39 -6.74
C GLU A 41 -16.92 -1.32 -7.00
N GLY A 42 -17.34 -0.28 -7.72
CA GLY A 42 -16.50 0.86 -7.99
C GLY A 42 -16.17 1.61 -6.69
N GLY A 43 -14.93 2.04 -6.55
CA GLY A 43 -14.50 2.81 -5.40
C GLY A 43 -13.14 3.45 -5.61
N ALA A 44 -12.58 3.99 -4.53
CA ALA A 44 -11.25 4.58 -4.58
C ALA A 44 -10.54 4.44 -3.24
N VAL A 45 -9.21 4.40 -3.31
CA VAL A 45 -8.34 4.51 -2.16
C VAL A 45 -7.68 5.88 -2.18
N GLN A 46 -7.65 6.55 -1.04
CA GLN A 46 -6.82 7.73 -0.84
C GLN A 46 -5.64 7.35 0.04
N LEU A 47 -4.44 7.72 -0.38
CA LEU A 47 -3.22 7.60 0.42
C LEU A 47 -2.54 8.96 0.48
N VAL A 48 -2.39 9.50 1.68
CA VAL A 48 -1.70 10.75 1.94
C VAL A 48 -0.50 10.47 2.84
N ILE A 49 0.68 10.91 2.42
CA ILE A 49 1.92 10.76 3.18
C ILE A 49 2.53 12.14 3.33
N ASN A 50 2.73 12.58 4.57
CA ASN A 50 3.27 13.90 4.91
C ASN A 50 2.50 15.04 4.21
N GLY A 51 1.16 14.97 4.22
CA GLY A 51 0.27 15.92 3.54
C GLY A 51 0.27 15.82 2.00
N ARG A 52 1.07 14.94 1.39
CA ARG A 52 1.10 14.73 -0.06
C ARG A 52 0.18 13.57 -0.45
N SER A 53 -0.85 13.84 -1.26
CA SER A 53 -1.67 12.79 -1.85
C SER A 53 -0.89 11.99 -2.90
N ILE A 54 -0.76 10.68 -2.65
CA ILE A 54 -0.05 9.70 -3.47
C ILE A 54 -1.03 8.88 -4.30
N ILE A 55 -2.07 8.33 -3.65
CA ILE A 55 -3.25 7.79 -4.32
C ILE A 55 -4.39 8.77 -4.03
N ARG A 56 -5.16 9.09 -5.07
CA ARG A 56 -6.22 10.09 -5.01
C ARG A 56 -7.59 9.43 -5.18
N PRO A 57 -8.65 9.99 -4.58
CA PRO A 57 -10.02 9.53 -4.81
C PRO A 57 -10.41 9.51 -6.29
N GLU A 58 -9.86 10.42 -7.11
CA GLU A 58 -10.13 10.44 -8.55
C GLU A 58 -9.56 9.23 -9.32
N SER A 59 -8.67 8.44 -8.70
CA SER A 59 -8.15 7.18 -9.26
C SER A 59 -9.12 6.03 -8.93
N TRP A 60 -10.30 6.08 -9.54
CA TRP A 60 -11.35 5.05 -9.42
C TRP A 60 -10.87 3.68 -9.86
N ASP A 61 -11.32 2.61 -9.20
CA ASP A 61 -11.07 1.21 -9.57
C ASP A 61 -12.11 0.29 -8.91
N ASP A 62 -12.04 -1.00 -9.22
CA ASP A 62 -12.74 -2.04 -8.47
C ASP A 62 -12.13 -2.17 -7.08
N ILE A 63 -12.92 -1.82 -6.06
CA ILE A 63 -12.34 -1.48 -4.76
C ILE A 63 -11.80 -2.70 -4.00
N GLU A 64 -12.47 -3.85 -4.06
CA GLU A 64 -12.03 -5.09 -3.41
C GLU A 64 -10.78 -5.67 -4.12
N PRO A 65 -10.75 -5.83 -5.46
CA PRO A 65 -9.53 -6.15 -6.22
C PRO A 65 -8.36 -5.20 -5.97
N LEU A 66 -8.62 -3.88 -5.93
CA LEU A 66 -7.60 -2.88 -5.66
C LEU A 66 -6.97 -3.09 -4.27
N TRP A 67 -7.79 -3.30 -3.24
CA TRP A 67 -7.28 -3.57 -1.89
C TRP A 67 -6.52 -4.88 -1.77
N MET A 68 -6.97 -5.96 -2.43
CA MET A 68 -6.22 -7.22 -2.46
C MET A 68 -4.84 -7.04 -3.09
N LEU A 69 -4.76 -6.28 -4.18
CA LEU A 69 -3.49 -5.95 -4.83
C LEU A 69 -2.57 -5.12 -3.93
N LEU A 70 -3.11 -4.08 -3.28
CA LEU A 70 -2.41 -3.23 -2.34
C LEU A 70 -1.88 -4.02 -1.14
N ALA A 71 -2.70 -4.91 -0.57
CA ALA A 71 -2.30 -5.83 0.50
C ALA A 71 -1.17 -6.77 0.06
N GLY A 72 -1.20 -7.23 -1.19
CA GLY A 72 -0.13 -8.01 -1.80
C GLY A 72 1.21 -7.29 -1.83
N LEU A 73 1.23 -5.98 -2.13
CA LEU A 73 2.46 -5.17 -2.10
C LEU A 73 3.08 -5.13 -0.70
N VAL A 74 2.26 -4.83 0.31
CA VAL A 74 2.70 -4.77 1.71
C VAL A 74 3.17 -6.12 2.22
N THR A 75 2.44 -7.19 1.89
CA THR A 75 2.78 -8.57 2.26
C THR A 75 4.12 -9.00 1.63
N ALA A 76 4.37 -8.62 0.37
CA ALA A 76 5.64 -8.92 -0.29
C ALA A 76 6.82 -8.28 0.44
N ILE A 77 6.69 -7.00 0.83
CA ILE A 77 7.73 -6.33 1.62
C ILE A 77 7.88 -6.97 3.00
N GLY A 78 6.76 -7.31 3.66
CA GLY A 78 6.76 -8.01 4.95
C GLY A 78 7.46 -9.36 4.92
N LYS A 79 7.42 -10.06 3.79
CA LYS A 79 8.13 -11.33 3.57
C LYS A 79 9.59 -11.15 3.11
N GLY A 80 10.12 -9.92 3.19
CA GLY A 80 11.52 -9.62 2.95
C GLY A 80 11.87 -9.08 1.56
N ALA A 81 10.87 -8.77 0.71
CA ALA A 81 11.16 -8.10 -0.55
C ALA A 81 11.66 -6.66 -0.32
N SER A 82 12.69 -6.23 -1.05
CA SER A 82 13.18 -4.85 -0.99
C SER A 82 12.25 -3.86 -1.71
N TYR A 83 11.44 -4.33 -2.66
CA TYR A 83 10.40 -3.56 -3.32
C TYR A 83 9.29 -4.47 -3.86
N ALA A 84 8.13 -3.86 -4.11
CA ALA A 84 6.99 -4.47 -4.78
C ALA A 84 6.31 -3.42 -5.68
N THR A 85 5.87 -3.83 -6.86
CA THR A 85 5.18 -2.97 -7.83
C THR A 85 4.00 -3.71 -8.44
N ALA A 86 2.93 -2.99 -8.75
CA ALA A 86 1.78 -3.49 -9.47
C ALA A 86 1.12 -2.37 -10.30
N SER A 87 0.07 -2.69 -11.03
CA SER A 87 -0.81 -1.70 -11.66
C SER A 87 -2.23 -1.92 -11.19
N PHE A 88 -2.97 -0.82 -11.07
CA PHE A 88 -4.39 -0.79 -10.76
C PHE A 88 -5.16 -1.80 -11.65
N PRO A 89 -6.12 -2.59 -11.11
CA PRO A 89 -6.79 -3.64 -11.86
C PRO A 89 -7.47 -3.15 -13.14
N ASP A 90 -8.26 -2.08 -13.04
CA ASP A 90 -9.04 -1.57 -14.17
C ASP A 90 -8.34 -0.46 -14.96
N GLN A 91 -7.32 0.17 -14.38
CA GLN A 91 -6.57 1.24 -15.04
C GLN A 91 -5.08 0.97 -15.00
N PRO A 92 -4.30 1.29 -16.06
CA PRO A 92 -2.86 1.06 -16.06
C PRO A 92 -2.09 2.12 -15.23
N ILE A 93 -2.57 2.45 -14.03
CA ILE A 93 -1.91 3.32 -13.06
C ILE A 93 -0.95 2.46 -12.24
N PRO A 94 0.37 2.61 -12.40
CA PRO A 94 1.30 1.83 -11.61
C PRO A 94 1.39 2.35 -10.18
N VAL A 95 1.63 1.44 -9.25
CA VAL A 95 1.88 1.73 -7.85
C VAL A 95 3.02 0.83 -7.36
N GLY A 96 3.81 1.33 -6.42
CA GLY A 96 4.81 0.50 -5.78
C GLY A 96 5.31 1.05 -4.47
N ILE A 97 5.91 0.14 -3.72
CA ILE A 97 6.47 0.34 -2.39
C ILE A 97 7.91 -0.19 -2.44
N ALA A 98 8.86 0.56 -1.91
CA ALA A 98 10.25 0.13 -1.79
C ALA A 98 10.79 0.50 -0.42
N LEU A 99 11.58 -0.39 0.18
CA LEU A 99 12.38 -0.05 1.34
C LEU A 99 13.55 0.83 0.91
N GLN A 100 13.79 1.89 1.68
CA GLN A 100 14.92 2.80 1.50
C GLN A 100 15.59 3.01 2.86
N ALA A 101 16.88 2.70 2.95
CA ALA A 101 17.58 2.61 4.24
C ALA A 101 16.87 1.64 5.22
N ASP A 102 17.31 1.60 6.47
CA ASP A 102 16.82 0.61 7.44
C ASP A 102 15.38 0.91 7.89
N ASP A 103 14.97 2.18 7.86
CA ASP A 103 13.77 2.70 8.52
C ASP A 103 12.80 3.47 7.60
N LEU A 104 13.05 3.58 6.29
CA LEU A 104 12.18 4.34 5.39
C LEU A 104 11.51 3.48 4.32
N VAL A 105 10.35 3.94 3.90
CA VAL A 105 9.60 3.41 2.77
C VAL A 105 9.40 4.50 1.74
N VAL A 106 9.64 4.18 0.47
CA VAL A 106 9.30 5.00 -0.68
C VAL A 106 8.04 4.46 -1.31
N VAL A 107 7.05 5.32 -1.50
CA VAL A 107 5.82 4.99 -2.23
C VAL A 107 5.75 5.82 -3.50
N VAL A 108 5.46 5.17 -4.61
CA VAL A 108 5.25 5.80 -5.91
C VAL A 108 3.92 5.36 -6.49
N CYS A 109 3.20 6.31 -7.09
CA CYS A 109 1.97 6.04 -7.86
C CYS A 109 1.97 6.90 -9.14
N GLY A 110 1.54 6.34 -10.26
CA GLY A 110 1.47 7.01 -11.56
C GLY A 110 2.79 7.01 -12.34
N ARG A 111 2.74 7.55 -13.57
CA ARG A 111 3.87 7.67 -14.51
C ARG A 111 3.95 9.08 -15.10
N GLY A 112 5.12 9.42 -15.65
CA GLY A 112 5.35 10.70 -16.34
C GLY A 112 4.96 11.91 -15.49
N GLN A 113 4.19 12.82 -16.06
CA GLN A 113 3.74 14.06 -15.40
C GLN A 113 2.77 13.82 -14.24
N HIS A 114 2.11 12.66 -14.18
CA HIS A 114 1.19 12.29 -13.10
C HIS A 114 1.86 11.47 -11.99
N ARG A 115 3.19 11.27 -12.06
CA ARG A 115 3.94 10.51 -11.06
C ARG A 115 3.97 11.25 -9.73
N ARG A 116 3.51 10.58 -8.69
CA ARG A 116 3.49 11.02 -7.29
C ARG A 116 4.42 10.13 -6.48
N ARG A 117 5.18 10.73 -5.57
CA ARG A 117 6.18 10.03 -4.74
C ARG A 117 6.19 10.58 -3.32
N ALA A 118 6.26 9.73 -2.32
CA ALA A 118 6.58 10.14 -0.96
C ALA A 118 7.54 9.17 -0.28
N VAL A 119 8.09 9.63 0.83
CA VAL A 119 8.91 8.83 1.74
C VAL A 119 8.27 8.92 3.13
N ALA A 120 8.13 7.79 3.80
CA ALA A 120 7.58 7.68 5.15
C ALA A 120 8.52 6.87 6.04
N ASP A 121 8.38 7.04 7.36
CA ASP A 121 8.91 6.07 8.31
C ASP A 121 8.25 4.71 8.09
N LYS A 122 9.05 3.64 8.11
CA LYS A 122 8.62 2.27 7.83
C LYS A 122 7.52 1.85 8.78
N ARG A 123 7.73 2.02 10.09
CA ARG A 123 6.75 1.60 11.10
C ARG A 123 5.43 2.34 10.92
N THR A 124 5.49 3.66 10.76
CA THR A 124 4.34 4.53 10.56
C THR A 124 3.56 4.16 9.31
N PHE A 125 4.26 3.89 8.19
CA PHE A 125 3.63 3.48 6.95
C PHE A 125 2.91 2.13 7.05
N PHE A 126 3.61 1.10 7.54
CA PHE A 126 3.03 -0.24 7.64
C PHE A 126 1.88 -0.28 8.65
N GLU A 127 2.02 0.38 9.80
CA GLU A 127 0.94 0.45 10.78
C GLU A 127 -0.33 1.10 10.19
N ALA A 128 -0.20 2.27 9.56
CA ALA A 128 -1.35 2.96 8.97
C ALA A 128 -1.96 2.17 7.81
N PHE A 129 -1.14 1.57 6.95
CA PHE A 129 -1.61 0.78 5.82
C PHE A 129 -2.36 -0.48 6.25
N CYS A 130 -1.77 -1.26 7.16
CA CYS A 130 -2.38 -2.52 7.60
C CYS A 130 -3.68 -2.28 8.33
N ARG A 131 -3.74 -1.27 9.22
CA ARG A 131 -4.98 -0.88 9.89
C ARG A 131 -6.06 -0.50 8.87
N ALA A 132 -5.74 0.42 7.96
CA ALA A 132 -6.71 0.85 6.94
C ALA A 132 -7.18 -0.29 6.02
N GLY A 133 -6.29 -1.23 5.68
CA GLY A 133 -6.66 -2.39 4.87
C GLY A 133 -7.50 -3.42 5.62
N ILE A 134 -7.18 -3.69 6.89
CA ILE A 134 -8.02 -4.54 7.75
C ILE A 134 -9.41 -3.92 7.88
N ASP A 135 -9.47 -2.62 8.18
CA ASP A 135 -10.72 -1.87 8.29
C ASP A 135 -11.50 -1.94 6.96
N ALA A 136 -10.85 -1.73 5.81
CA ALA A 136 -11.50 -1.82 4.51
C ALA A 136 -12.11 -3.21 4.25
N PHE A 137 -11.39 -4.29 4.56
CA PHE A 137 -11.89 -5.65 4.40
C PHE A 137 -13.05 -5.96 5.35
N ASP A 138 -13.00 -5.48 6.59
CA ASP A 138 -14.12 -5.58 7.54
C ASP A 138 -15.36 -4.85 7.02
N GLN A 139 -15.18 -3.70 6.37
CA GLN A 139 -16.28 -2.93 5.76
C GLN A 139 -16.85 -3.64 4.53
N PHE A 140 -16.03 -4.30 3.70
CA PHE A 140 -16.56 -5.11 2.60
C PHE A 140 -17.44 -6.25 3.13
N GLU A 141 -16.99 -6.98 4.15
CA GLU A 141 -17.79 -8.03 4.77
C GLU A 141 -19.12 -7.48 5.32
N ARG A 142 -19.08 -6.34 6.03
CA ARG A 142 -20.29 -5.64 6.50
C ARG A 142 -21.28 -5.32 5.38
N LEU A 143 -20.77 -4.95 4.21
CA LEU A 143 -21.57 -4.56 3.04
C LEU A 143 -22.01 -5.77 2.19
N GLY A 144 -21.69 -7.00 2.61
CA GLY A 144 -22.04 -8.24 1.89
C GLY A 144 -21.00 -8.70 0.86
N GLY A 145 -19.84 -8.06 0.83
CA GLY A 145 -18.68 -8.39 0.01
C GLY A 145 -17.59 -9.17 0.73
N GLY A 146 -16.34 -9.04 0.27
CA GLY A 146 -15.17 -9.59 0.97
C GLY A 146 -14.96 -11.10 0.80
N GLN A 147 -15.73 -11.77 -0.07
CA GLN A 147 -15.68 -13.22 -0.25
C GLN A 147 -14.29 -13.73 -0.71
N HIS A 148 -13.49 -12.87 -1.34
CA HIS A 148 -12.14 -13.19 -1.80
C HIS A 148 -11.05 -12.57 -0.93
N ALA A 149 -11.42 -11.76 0.05
CA ALA A 149 -10.51 -10.90 0.80
C ALA A 149 -9.93 -11.52 2.07
N ALA A 150 -10.48 -12.63 2.57
CA ALA A 150 -10.08 -13.19 3.88
C ALA A 150 -8.56 -13.45 4.00
N LEU A 151 -7.93 -13.99 2.96
CA LEU A 151 -6.49 -14.24 2.94
C LEU A 151 -5.67 -12.95 2.92
N ALA A 152 -6.12 -11.94 2.17
CA ALA A 152 -5.46 -10.64 2.11
C ALA A 152 -5.55 -9.92 3.46
N ARG A 153 -6.73 -9.94 4.08
CA ARG A 153 -6.96 -9.43 5.43
C ARG A 153 -6.04 -10.11 6.45
N GLN A 154 -6.02 -11.45 6.46
CA GLN A 154 -5.17 -12.21 7.37
C GLN A 154 -3.69 -11.87 7.20
N SER A 155 -3.22 -11.69 5.96
CA SER A 155 -1.84 -11.28 5.68
C SER A 155 -1.51 -9.89 6.25
N LEU A 156 -2.47 -8.97 6.28
CA LEU A 156 -2.30 -7.64 6.90
C LEU A 156 -2.31 -7.72 8.43
N VAL A 157 -3.07 -8.64 9.02
CA VAL A 157 -3.06 -8.90 10.47
C VAL A 157 -1.69 -9.43 10.89
N GLU A 158 -1.20 -10.47 10.21
CA GLU A 158 0.14 -11.03 10.45
C GLU A 158 1.23 -9.95 10.27
N CYS A 159 1.11 -9.14 9.22
CA CYS A 159 1.99 -8.02 8.96
C CYS A 159 2.06 -7.03 10.14
N LEU A 160 0.89 -6.73 10.74
CA LEU A 160 0.79 -5.81 11.85
C LEU A 160 1.33 -6.43 13.16
N ASP A 161 1.08 -7.73 13.38
CA ASP A 161 1.58 -8.46 14.54
C ASP A 161 3.11 -8.55 14.54
N ASP A 162 3.71 -8.95 13.42
CA ASP A 162 5.17 -9.01 13.25
C ASP A 162 5.81 -7.62 13.46
N LEU A 163 5.13 -6.53 13.04
CA LEU A 163 5.56 -5.15 13.29
C LEU A 163 5.59 -4.81 14.79
N TYR A 164 4.63 -5.28 15.56
CA TYR A 164 4.59 -5.04 17.00
C TYR A 164 5.56 -5.93 17.79
N GLN A 165 5.78 -7.16 17.33
CA GLN A 165 6.73 -8.09 17.93
C GLN A 165 8.19 -7.73 17.61
N GLY A 166 8.42 -6.85 16.62
CA GLY A 166 9.76 -6.47 16.19
C GLY A 166 10.44 -7.51 15.30
N GLU A 167 9.68 -8.49 14.81
CA GLU A 167 10.12 -9.53 13.88
C GLU A 167 10.04 -9.06 12.42
N TRP A 168 9.48 -7.87 12.20
CA TRP A 168 9.37 -7.21 10.89
C TRP A 168 10.71 -7.12 10.17
N PRO A 169 10.78 -7.46 8.87
CA PRO A 169 12.04 -7.83 8.24
C PRO A 169 13.07 -6.72 8.38
N ASN A 170 14.09 -6.98 9.19
CA ASN A 170 15.35 -6.26 9.15
C ASN A 170 16.04 -6.76 7.88
N LEU A 171 16.03 -5.92 6.83
CA LEU A 171 16.66 -6.21 5.54
C LEU A 171 18.07 -6.76 5.77
N ARG A 172 18.24 -8.06 5.55
CA ARG A 172 19.57 -8.67 5.56
C ARG A 172 19.83 -9.71 4.48
N THR A 173 18.85 -10.24 3.74
CA THR A 173 19.16 -11.54 3.06
C THR A 173 18.48 -11.89 1.75
N THR A 174 17.68 -11.07 1.06
CA THR A 174 17.12 -11.56 -0.22
C THR A 174 17.07 -10.52 -1.35
N PRO A 175 18.04 -10.57 -2.28
CA PRO A 175 17.86 -10.04 -3.62
C PRO A 175 16.62 -10.69 -4.24
N CYS A 176 15.83 -9.93 -4.99
CA CYS A 176 14.63 -10.39 -5.68
C CYS A 176 14.79 -11.80 -6.28
N ILE A 177 13.78 -12.65 -6.11
CA ILE A 177 13.74 -14.00 -6.68
C ILE A 177 13.94 -13.92 -8.20
N GLY A 178 15.04 -14.50 -8.72
CA GLY A 178 15.32 -14.66 -10.17
C GLY A 178 16.56 -13.92 -10.70
N VAL A 179 17.74 -14.51 -10.54
CA VAL A 179 19.07 -13.87 -10.68
C VAL A 179 19.45 -13.42 -12.11
N GLU A 180 18.83 -13.94 -13.18
CA GLU A 180 19.19 -13.53 -14.56
C GLU A 180 18.37 -12.35 -15.10
N LYS A 181 17.17 -12.08 -14.55
CA LYS A 181 16.36 -10.88 -14.85
C LYS A 181 16.50 -9.78 -13.78
N ALA A 182 17.18 -10.09 -12.67
CA ALA A 182 17.30 -9.21 -11.51
C ALA A 182 17.91 -7.85 -11.84
N ALA A 183 18.98 -7.76 -12.64
CA ALA A 183 19.64 -6.48 -12.90
C ALA A 183 18.84 -5.54 -13.83
N ALA A 184 18.02 -6.08 -14.75
CA ALA A 184 17.12 -5.27 -15.57
C ALA A 184 15.91 -4.81 -14.73
N ALA A 185 15.29 -5.74 -14.01
CA ALA A 185 14.19 -5.45 -13.08
C ALA A 185 14.60 -4.46 -11.98
N GLU A 186 15.83 -4.56 -11.46
CA GLU A 186 16.36 -3.64 -10.46
C GLU A 186 16.61 -2.24 -11.06
N ARG A 187 17.11 -2.14 -12.30
CA ARG A 187 17.26 -0.84 -12.98
C ARG A 187 15.90 -0.18 -13.22
N GLU A 188 14.91 -0.96 -13.66
CA GLU A 188 13.54 -0.48 -13.82
C GLU A 188 12.92 -0.05 -12.48
N ALA A 189 13.12 -0.83 -11.41
CA ALA A 189 12.66 -0.48 -10.08
C ALA A 189 13.34 0.79 -9.56
N LYS A 190 14.67 0.91 -9.67
CA LYS A 190 15.41 2.12 -9.30
C LYS A 190 14.91 3.35 -10.06
N ALA A 191 14.66 3.21 -11.37
CA ALA A 191 14.08 4.28 -12.18
C ALA A 191 12.65 4.62 -11.74
N PHE A 192 11.80 3.61 -11.50
CA PHE A 192 10.42 3.79 -11.05
C PHE A 192 10.34 4.48 -9.68
N PHE A 193 11.14 4.05 -8.72
CA PHE A 193 11.20 4.61 -7.37
C PHE A 193 12.02 5.92 -7.29
N GLY A 194 12.87 6.19 -8.28
CA GLY A 194 13.78 7.33 -8.28
C GLY A 194 14.79 7.26 -7.13
N VAL A 195 15.32 6.06 -6.85
CA VAL A 195 16.29 5.82 -5.78
C VAL A 195 17.60 5.29 -6.38
N GLN A 196 18.73 5.75 -5.85
CA GLN A 196 20.04 5.24 -6.29
C GLN A 196 20.36 3.86 -5.73
N ARG A 197 19.78 3.52 -4.56
CA ARG A 197 19.97 2.24 -3.89
C ARG A 197 18.66 1.83 -3.21
N LEU A 198 18.22 0.61 -3.51
CA LEU A 198 17.23 -0.11 -2.70
C LEU A 198 17.97 -0.69 -1.50
N SER A 199 17.37 -0.61 -0.32
CA SER A 199 17.99 -1.24 0.85
C SER A 199 17.87 -2.76 0.71
N TRP A 200 19.03 -3.43 0.81
CA TRP A 200 19.21 -4.87 0.73
C TRP A 200 19.80 -5.34 2.05
#